data_AF-A0A1T5CM60-F1
#
_entry.id   AF-A0A1T5CM60-F1
#
_cell.length_a   1.000
_cell.length_b   1.000
_cell.length_c   1.000
_cell.angle_alpha   90.00
_cell.angle_beta   90.00
_cell.angle_gamma   90.00
#
_symmetry.space_group_name_H-M   'P 1'
#
loop_
_entity.id
_entity.type
_entity.pdbx_description
1 polymer ?
#
loop_
_entity_poly.entity_id
_entity_poly.type
_entity_poly.pdbx_seq_one_letter_code
_entity_poly.pdbx_strand_id
1 'polypeptide(L)'
;MKKLLFVLLFSVLVVGAAFIIYLKSNPPLVMNSYTNPVDDSTIRIVEIENKGLHEIELQQILVNDKMPESAELVVSKSEPFEAETKLVGNPNITYHKLRQISIFPSQYIDRQAIGKQPQHYAVKVEAPTIKKITIKYKYLKIPFTLTAELQAKK
;
A
#
# COMPACT_ATOMS: atom_id res chain seq x y z
N MET A 1 -20.91 37.18 19.70
CA MET A 1 -20.42 35.82 20.02
C MET A 1 -21.03 34.73 19.12
N LYS A 2 -22.37 34.60 19.02
CA LYS A 2 -23.01 33.54 18.19
C LYS A 2 -22.62 33.55 16.70
N LYS A 3 -22.52 34.73 16.08
CA LYS A 3 -22.09 34.89 14.67
C LYS A 3 -20.63 34.47 14.44
N LEU A 4 -19.73 34.85 15.34
CA LEU A 4 -18.31 34.46 15.28
C LEU A 4 -18.14 32.94 15.46
N LEU A 5 -18.86 32.34 16.41
CA LEU A 5 -18.87 30.89 16.60
C LEU A 5 -19.40 30.17 15.36
N PHE A 6 -20.46 30.69 14.73
CA PHE A 6 -21.01 30.14 13.50
C PHE A 6 -20.00 30.21 12.35
N VAL A 7 -19.36 31.36 12.15
CA VAL A 7 -18.32 31.52 11.10
C VAL A 7 -17.15 30.57 11.33
N LEU A 8 -16.71 30.42 12.58
CA LEU A 8 -15.64 29.49 12.93
C LEU A 8 -16.04 28.04 12.65
N LEU A 9 -17.22 27.61 13.08
CA LEU A 9 -17.71 26.26 12.84
C LEU A 9 -17.89 25.98 11.34
N PHE A 10 -18.46 26.94 10.60
CA PHE A 10 -18.61 26.84 9.15
C PHE A 10 -17.25 26.75 8.45
N SER A 11 -16.27 27.55 8.86
CA SER A 11 -14.91 27.52 8.31
C SER A 11 -14.25 26.15 8.54
N VAL A 12 -14.35 25.59 9.74
CA VAL A 12 -13.84 24.23 10.04
C VAL A 12 -14.49 23.18 9.14
N LEU A 13 -15.80 23.26 8.91
CA LEU A 13 -16.51 22.34 8.01
C LEU A 13 -16.05 22.48 6.56
N VAL A 14 -15.87 23.71 6.07
CA VAL A 14 -15.40 23.97 4.70
C VAL A 14 -13.98 23.44 4.49
N VAL A 15 -13.07 23.73 5.43
CA VAL A 15 -11.68 23.23 5.38
C VAL A 15 -11.66 21.70 5.48
N GLY A 16 -12.46 21.12 6.36
CA GLY A 16 -12.60 19.67 6.49
C GLY A 16 -13.10 19.02 5.19
N ALA A 17 -14.15 19.57 4.57
CA ALA A 17 -14.67 19.07 3.31
C ALA A 17 -13.63 19.17 2.19
N ALA A 18 -12.94 20.32 2.06
CA ALA A 18 -11.87 20.51 1.09
C ALA A 18 -10.72 19.51 1.30
N PHE A 19 -10.35 19.24 2.55
CA PHE A 19 -9.31 18.27 2.90
C PHE A 19 -9.72 16.84 2.51
N ILE A 20 -10.95 16.42 2.77
CA ILE A 20 -11.45 15.10 2.36
C ILE A 20 -11.45 14.96 0.83
N ILE A 21 -11.89 15.99 0.10
CA ILE A 21 -11.84 16.00 -1.37
C ILE A 21 -10.39 15.87 -1.85
N TYR A 22 -9.47 16.64 -1.27
CA TYR A 22 -8.05 16.56 -1.60
C TYR A 22 -7.49 15.15 -1.41
N LEU A 23 -7.76 14.50 -0.27
CA LEU A 23 -7.31 13.14 -0.01
C LEU A 23 -7.89 12.11 -0.99
N LYS A 24 -9.16 12.25 -1.38
CA LYS A 24 -9.80 11.36 -2.35
C LYS A 24 -9.25 11.52 -3.76
N SER A 25 -8.90 12.75 -4.15
CA SER A 25 -8.28 13.05 -5.44
C SER A 25 -6.78 12.72 -5.47
N ASN A 26 -6.11 12.65 -4.32
CA ASN A 26 -4.71 12.30 -4.20
C ASN A 26 -4.54 11.13 -3.19
N PRO A 27 -4.97 9.91 -3.55
CA PRO A 27 -4.87 8.77 -2.66
C PRO A 27 -3.40 8.52 -2.26
N PRO A 28 -3.11 8.27 -0.98
CA PRO A 28 -1.73 8.22 -0.48
C PRO A 28 -0.99 6.93 -0.83
N LEU A 29 -1.71 5.83 -1.14
CA LEU A 29 -1.09 4.58 -1.57
C LEU A 29 -0.90 4.58 -3.08
N VAL A 30 0.33 4.31 -3.52
CA VAL A 30 0.65 4.12 -4.94
C VAL A 30 1.25 2.73 -5.16
N MET A 31 1.11 2.23 -6.38
CA MET A 31 1.72 1.00 -6.87
C MET A 31 2.85 1.37 -7.83
N ASN A 32 4.09 1.01 -7.51
CA ASN A 32 5.26 1.44 -8.28
C ASN A 32 5.61 0.44 -9.39
N SER A 33 5.73 -0.83 -9.00
CA SER A 33 6.19 -1.91 -9.86
C SER A 33 5.51 -3.22 -9.47
N TYR A 34 5.58 -4.22 -10.35
CA TYR A 34 5.23 -5.59 -9.99
C TYR A 34 6.16 -6.58 -10.66
N THR A 35 6.41 -7.68 -9.96
CA THR A 35 7.26 -8.77 -10.43
C THR A 35 6.68 -10.13 -10.03
N ASN A 36 7.28 -11.19 -10.54
CA ASN A 36 7.02 -12.57 -10.12
C ASN A 36 8.30 -13.18 -9.57
N PRO A 37 8.18 -14.13 -8.62
CA PRO A 37 9.24 -15.11 -8.41
C PRO A 37 9.60 -15.80 -9.73
N VAL A 38 10.87 -16.18 -9.88
CA VAL A 38 11.35 -16.93 -11.05
C VAL A 38 10.48 -18.17 -11.25
N ASP A 39 9.94 -18.34 -12.46
CA ASP A 39 9.12 -19.47 -12.91
C ASP A 39 7.74 -19.66 -12.24
N ASP A 40 7.24 -18.68 -11.50
CA ASP A 40 5.89 -18.75 -10.91
C ASP A 40 4.97 -17.62 -11.39
N SER A 41 4.08 -17.94 -12.34
CA SER A 41 3.07 -16.99 -12.81
C SER A 41 1.86 -16.81 -11.87
N THR A 42 1.72 -17.69 -10.87
CA THR A 42 0.61 -17.68 -9.91
C THR A 42 0.87 -16.75 -8.73
N ILE A 43 2.14 -16.41 -8.48
CA ILE A 43 2.53 -15.43 -7.47
C ILE A 43 2.89 -14.10 -8.12
N ARG A 44 2.34 -13.00 -7.58
CA ARG A 44 2.74 -11.63 -7.93
C ARG A 44 3.17 -10.87 -6.69
N ILE A 45 4.22 -10.09 -6.85
CA ILE A 45 4.73 -9.17 -5.83
C ILE A 45 4.57 -7.78 -6.37
N VAL A 46 3.80 -6.99 -5.65
CA VAL A 46 3.38 -5.65 -6.05
C VAL A 46 4.00 -4.67 -5.09
N GLU A 47 4.97 -3.90 -5.55
CA GLU A 47 5.58 -2.85 -4.74
C GLU A 47 4.56 -1.74 -4.50
N ILE A 48 4.39 -1.39 -3.23
CA ILE A 48 3.49 -0.33 -2.80
C ILE A 48 4.24 0.69 -1.96
N GLU A 49 3.82 1.94 -2.09
CA GLU A 49 4.44 3.04 -1.37
C GLU A 49 3.37 3.96 -0.79
N ASN A 50 3.58 4.35 0.47
CA ASN A 50 2.77 5.36 1.11
C ASN A 50 3.40 6.75 0.89
N LYS A 51 2.83 7.52 -0.04
CA LYS A 51 3.18 8.92 -0.32
C LYS A 51 2.43 9.92 0.57
N GLY A 52 1.60 9.43 1.49
CA GLY A 52 0.88 10.25 2.46
C GLY A 52 1.77 10.79 3.58
N LEU A 53 1.15 11.43 4.56
CA LEU A 53 1.80 11.98 5.76
C LEU A 53 1.57 11.11 7.01
N HIS A 54 0.73 10.07 6.90
CA HIS A 54 0.35 9.19 8.00
C HIS A 54 0.40 7.72 7.56
N GLU A 55 0.49 6.81 8.52
CA GLU A 55 0.44 5.37 8.27
C GLU A 55 -0.83 4.91 7.51
N ILE A 56 -0.66 3.85 6.70
CA ILE A 56 -1.73 3.15 5.99
C ILE A 56 -1.95 1.77 6.60
N GLU A 57 -3.21 1.39 6.78
CA GLU A 57 -3.60 0.04 7.19
C GLU A 57 -4.23 -0.71 6.02
N LEU A 58 -3.57 -1.77 5.53
CA LEU A 58 -4.19 -2.64 4.52
C LEU A 58 -5.37 -3.41 5.11
N GLN A 59 -6.46 -3.53 4.36
CA GLN A 59 -7.69 -4.16 4.83
C GLN A 59 -8.00 -5.47 4.11
N GLN A 60 -7.85 -5.46 2.79
CA GLN A 60 -8.22 -6.57 1.91
C GLN A 60 -7.55 -6.40 0.55
N ILE A 61 -7.23 -7.51 -0.09
CA ILE A 61 -6.72 -7.52 -1.47
C ILE A 61 -7.59 -8.46 -2.29
N LEU A 62 -7.93 -8.02 -3.49
CA LEU A 62 -8.69 -8.79 -4.45
C LEU A 62 -7.86 -8.97 -5.72
N VAL A 63 -7.91 -10.17 -6.28
CA VAL A 63 -7.37 -10.50 -7.60
C VAL A 63 -8.54 -10.78 -8.51
N ASN A 64 -8.62 -10.06 -9.64
CA ASN A 64 -9.73 -10.17 -10.60
C ASN A 64 -11.11 -10.09 -9.89
N ASP A 65 -11.25 -9.15 -8.95
CA ASP A 65 -12.43 -8.93 -8.09
C ASP A 65 -12.80 -10.05 -7.11
N LYS A 66 -11.94 -11.07 -6.94
CA LYS A 66 -12.15 -12.20 -6.02
C LYS A 66 -11.06 -12.26 -4.96
N MET A 67 -11.32 -12.99 -3.87
CA MET A 67 -10.28 -13.28 -2.90
C MET A 67 -9.20 -14.16 -3.54
N PRO A 68 -7.91 -13.83 -3.40
CA PRO A 68 -6.82 -14.71 -3.82
C PRO A 68 -6.72 -15.92 -2.89
N GLU A 69 -5.90 -16.90 -3.28
CA GLU A 69 -5.58 -18.06 -2.43
C GLU A 69 -4.77 -17.62 -1.21
N SER A 70 -3.81 -16.72 -1.42
CA SER A 70 -3.06 -16.07 -0.34
C SER A 70 -2.76 -14.61 -0.65
N ALA A 71 -2.65 -13.79 0.40
CA ALA A 71 -2.23 -12.39 0.32
C ALA A 71 -1.48 -11.97 1.59
N GLU A 72 -0.26 -11.49 1.43
CA GLU A 72 0.65 -11.13 2.51
C GLU A 72 1.26 -9.74 2.26
N LEU A 73 1.45 -8.98 3.34
CA LEU A 73 2.30 -7.79 3.32
C LEU A 73 3.75 -8.25 3.48
N VAL A 74 4.58 -7.91 2.50
CA VAL A 74 6.01 -8.19 2.49
C VAL A 74 6.74 -6.91 2.86
N VAL A 75 7.63 -7.01 3.83
CA VAL A 75 8.47 -5.90 4.28
C VAL A 75 9.93 -6.28 4.06
N SER A 76 10.63 -5.47 3.28
CA SER A 76 12.08 -5.56 3.13
C SER A 76 12.75 -4.47 3.94
N LYS A 77 13.80 -4.82 4.68
CA LYS A 77 14.65 -3.90 5.44
C LYS A 77 15.89 -3.46 4.66
N SER A 78 16.09 -3.92 3.42
CA SER A 78 17.32 -3.64 2.68
C SER A 78 17.08 -3.20 1.25
N GLU A 79 16.56 -4.09 0.42
CA GLU A 79 16.50 -3.92 -1.03
C GLU A 79 15.06 -3.79 -1.54
N PRO A 80 14.83 -3.08 -2.65
CA PRO A 80 13.53 -3.04 -3.33
C PRO A 80 13.15 -4.41 -3.93
N PHE A 81 11.90 -4.52 -4.37
CA PHE A 81 11.35 -5.73 -4.97
C PHE A 81 11.53 -5.72 -6.49
N GLU A 82 12.66 -6.23 -6.95
CA GLU A 82 13.00 -6.38 -8.36
C GLU A 82 12.85 -7.84 -8.82
N ALA A 83 13.01 -8.09 -10.13
CA ALA A 83 12.82 -9.43 -10.71
C ALA A 83 13.73 -10.51 -10.13
N GLU A 84 14.93 -10.12 -9.68
CA GLU A 84 15.94 -11.02 -9.14
C GLU A 84 16.01 -11.00 -7.61
N THR A 85 15.13 -10.26 -6.93
CA THR A 85 15.14 -10.19 -5.47
C THR A 85 14.92 -11.58 -4.90
N LYS A 86 15.90 -12.07 -4.13
CA LYS A 86 15.80 -13.36 -3.47
C LYS A 86 14.88 -13.23 -2.26
N LEU A 87 13.64 -13.70 -2.41
CA LEU A 87 12.61 -13.60 -1.37
C LEU A 87 12.71 -14.70 -0.32
N VAL A 88 13.08 -15.91 -0.77
CA VAL A 88 13.14 -17.10 0.06
C VAL A 88 14.48 -17.15 0.79
N GLY A 89 14.41 -17.25 2.12
CA GLY A 89 15.60 -17.33 2.98
C GLY A 89 16.34 -16.00 3.18
N ASN A 90 15.75 -14.87 2.76
CA ASN A 90 16.34 -13.55 2.97
C ASN A 90 16.00 -13.03 4.39
N PRO A 91 17.00 -12.83 5.26
CA PRO A 91 16.77 -12.43 6.65
C PRO A 91 16.24 -10.98 6.78
N ASN A 92 16.35 -10.18 5.72
CA ASN A 92 15.85 -8.80 5.68
C ASN A 92 14.41 -8.72 5.20
N ILE A 93 13.81 -9.84 4.78
CA ILE A 93 12.43 -9.89 4.30
C ILE A 93 11.55 -10.58 5.34
N THR A 94 10.42 -9.97 5.64
CA THR A 94 9.42 -10.52 6.56
C THR A 94 8.04 -10.48 5.94
N TYR A 95 7.22 -11.48 6.28
CA TYR A 95 5.86 -11.66 5.75
C TYR A 95 4.87 -11.48 6.89
N HIS A 96 3.82 -10.70 6.64
CA HIS A 96 2.83 -10.33 7.63
C HIS A 96 1.42 -10.47 7.06
N LYS A 97 0.45 -10.75 7.94
CA LYS A 97 -0.96 -10.60 7.57
C LYS A 97 -1.23 -9.14 7.23
N LEU A 98 -2.14 -8.87 6.30
CA LEU A 98 -2.43 -7.51 5.80
C LEU A 98 -2.70 -6.47 6.91
N ARG A 99 -3.37 -6.87 8.01
CA ARG A 99 -3.74 -5.98 9.12
C ARG A 99 -2.76 -6.00 10.30
N GLN A 100 -1.67 -6.74 10.19
CA GLN A 100 -0.76 -6.98 11.32
C GLN A 100 0.13 -5.77 11.58
N ILE A 101 0.55 -5.05 10.54
CA ILE A 101 1.40 -3.87 10.64
C ILE A 101 0.93 -2.79 9.66
N SER A 102 1.25 -1.54 9.97
CA SER A 102 1.00 -0.41 9.08
C SER A 102 2.13 -0.20 8.07
N ILE A 103 1.82 0.51 6.99
CA ILE A 103 2.79 1.00 6.01
C ILE A 103 3.15 2.45 6.35
N PHE A 104 4.40 2.67 6.74
CA PHE A 104 4.90 4.00 7.07
C PHE A 104 5.03 4.90 5.83
N PRO A 105 4.79 6.21 5.95
CA PRO A 105 5.11 7.18 4.90
C PRO A 105 6.55 7.08 4.45
N SER A 106 6.78 7.01 3.14
CA SER A 106 8.12 6.81 2.60
C SER A 106 9.08 7.95 2.89
N GLN A 107 8.57 9.17 3.06
CA GLN A 107 9.35 10.35 3.47
C GLN A 107 9.93 10.25 4.89
N TYR A 108 9.42 9.36 5.74
CA TYR A 108 9.91 9.16 7.10
C TYR A 108 10.80 7.91 7.24
N ILE A 109 11.07 7.21 6.14
CA ILE A 109 11.97 6.06 6.13
C ILE A 109 13.42 6.55 6.07
N ASP A 110 14.20 6.24 7.10
CA ASP A 110 15.65 6.45 7.07
C ASP A 110 16.33 5.42 6.16
N ARG A 111 16.71 5.87 4.96
CA ARG A 111 17.38 5.05 3.95
C ARG A 111 18.80 4.61 4.36
N GLN A 112 19.36 5.18 5.42
CA GLN A 112 20.67 4.78 5.95
C GLN A 112 20.54 3.63 6.97
N ALA A 113 19.35 3.39 7.52
CA ALA A 113 19.07 2.35 8.52
C ALA A 113 18.80 0.96 7.90
N ILE A 114 19.59 0.59 6.88
CA ILE A 114 19.50 -0.70 6.18
C ILE A 114 19.66 -1.87 7.17
N GLY A 115 18.79 -2.87 7.04
CA GLY A 115 18.72 -4.07 7.90
C GLY A 115 18.07 -3.83 9.26
N LYS A 116 17.85 -2.58 9.68
CA LYS A 116 17.33 -2.23 11.00
C LYS A 116 15.84 -1.94 10.99
N GLN A 117 15.38 -1.16 10.01
CA GLN A 117 14.00 -0.69 9.89
C GLN A 117 13.39 -1.09 8.54
N PRO A 118 12.05 -1.14 8.42
CA PRO A 118 11.36 -1.29 7.14
C PRO A 118 11.82 -0.24 6.12
N GLN A 119 12.25 -0.70 4.94
CA GLN A 119 12.71 0.15 3.84
C GLN A 119 11.74 0.11 2.65
N HIS A 120 11.20 -1.05 2.34
CA HIS A 120 10.30 -1.26 1.20
C HIS A 120 9.12 -2.12 1.61
N TYR A 121 7.97 -1.86 0.98
CA TYR A 121 6.73 -2.59 1.19
C TYR A 121 6.24 -3.15 -0.14
N ALA A 122 5.77 -4.38 -0.11
CA ALA A 122 5.07 -4.98 -1.23
C ALA A 122 3.92 -5.82 -0.73
N VAL A 123 2.99 -6.13 -1.62
CA VAL A 123 2.02 -7.18 -1.40
C VAL A 123 2.44 -8.38 -2.23
N LYS A 124 2.54 -9.54 -1.59
CA LYS A 124 2.57 -10.83 -2.28
C LYS A 124 1.15 -11.37 -2.37
N VAL A 125 0.71 -11.71 -3.58
CA VAL A 125 -0.58 -12.36 -3.84
C VAL A 125 -0.36 -13.66 -4.61
N GLU A 126 -1.17 -14.66 -4.32
CA GLU A 126 -1.17 -15.95 -5.00
C GLU A 126 -2.57 -16.24 -5.53
N ALA A 127 -2.67 -16.46 -6.84
CA ALA A 127 -3.90 -16.88 -7.49
C ALA A 127 -3.60 -17.50 -8.87
N PRO A 128 -4.47 -18.38 -9.40
CA PRO A 128 -4.23 -19.07 -10.67
C PRO A 128 -4.04 -18.12 -11.86
N THR A 129 -4.69 -16.95 -11.84
CA THR A 129 -4.53 -15.90 -12.84
C THR A 129 -4.59 -14.53 -12.18
N ILE A 130 -3.66 -13.64 -12.54
CA ILE A 130 -3.57 -12.31 -11.94
C ILE A 130 -3.52 -11.26 -13.06
N LYS A 131 -4.67 -10.67 -13.38
CA LYS A 131 -4.81 -9.62 -14.40
C LYS A 131 -5.14 -8.26 -13.79
N LYS A 132 -5.79 -8.24 -12.63
CA LYS A 132 -6.16 -7.03 -11.91
C LYS A 132 -5.96 -7.24 -10.42
N ILE A 133 -5.37 -6.25 -9.77
CA ILE A 133 -5.22 -6.21 -8.31
C ILE A 133 -5.97 -5.00 -7.78
N THR A 134 -6.78 -5.23 -6.76
CA THR A 134 -7.48 -4.20 -6.02
C THR A 134 -7.06 -4.26 -4.55
N ILE A 135 -6.44 -3.20 -4.06
CA ILE A 135 -6.00 -3.04 -2.68
C ILE A 135 -6.98 -2.11 -1.96
N LYS A 136 -7.68 -2.63 -0.95
CA LYS A 136 -8.49 -1.84 -0.03
C LYS A 136 -7.68 -1.52 1.21
N TYR A 137 -7.66 -0.25 1.59
CA TYR A 137 -6.87 0.23 2.73
C TYR A 137 -7.59 1.36 3.48
N LYS A 138 -7.09 1.68 4.67
CA LYS A 138 -7.51 2.86 5.43
C LYS A 138 -6.35 3.84 5.56
N TYR A 139 -6.68 5.12 5.46
CA TYR A 139 -5.79 6.22 5.76
C TYR A 139 -6.58 7.26 6.56
N LEU A 140 -6.09 7.64 7.74
CA LEU A 140 -6.81 8.52 8.68
C LEU A 140 -8.26 8.04 8.94
N LYS A 141 -8.46 6.73 9.09
CA LYS A 141 -9.77 6.05 9.25
C LYS A 141 -10.73 6.17 8.05
N ILE A 142 -10.32 6.80 6.95
CA ILE A 142 -11.09 6.90 5.72
C ILE A 142 -10.77 5.69 4.84
N PRO A 143 -11.77 4.99 4.29
CA PRO A 143 -11.53 3.86 3.39
C PRO A 143 -11.12 4.34 1.99
N PHE A 144 -10.15 3.65 1.39
CA PHE A 144 -9.68 3.88 0.03
C PHE A 144 -9.56 2.56 -0.73
N THR A 145 -9.55 2.69 -2.06
CA THR A 145 -9.36 1.59 -2.99
C THR A 145 -8.33 2.03 -4.03
N LEU A 146 -7.29 1.23 -4.21
CA LEU A 146 -6.35 1.34 -5.31
C LEU A 146 -6.55 0.13 -6.22
N THR A 147 -6.82 0.36 -7.50
CA THR A 147 -7.00 -0.71 -8.49
C THR A 147 -6.00 -0.52 -9.61
N ALA A 148 -5.36 -1.60 -10.03
CA ALA A 148 -4.49 -1.60 -11.19
C ALA A 148 -4.68 -2.86 -12.03
N GLU A 149 -4.71 -2.67 -13.34
CA GLU A 149 -4.63 -3.77 -14.31
C GLU A 149 -3.15 -4.07 -14.57
N LEU A 150 -2.80 -5.35 -14.46
CA LEU A 150 -1.48 -5.86 -14.78
C LEU A 150 -1.47 -6.23 -16.25
N GLN A 151 -0.67 -5.53 -17.05
CA GLN A 151 -0.51 -5.89 -18.44
C GLN A 151 0.16 -7.27 -18.55
N ALA A 152 -0.33 -8.12 -19.45
CA ALA A 152 0.43 -9.28 -19.87
C ALA A 152 1.71 -8.77 -20.54
N LYS A 153 2.89 -9.22 -20.10
CA LYS A 153 4.10 -9.09 -20.93
C LYS A 153 3.75 -9.69 -22.29
N LYS A 154 3.81 -8.87 -23.34
CA LYS A 154 3.79 -9.36 -24.73
C LYS A 154 5.02 -10.21 -25.00
#